data_AF-A0A9P4GRJ2-F1
#
_entry.id   AF-A0A9P4GRJ2-F1
#
_cell.length_a   1.000
_cell.length_b   1.000
_cell.length_c   1.000
_cell.angle_alpha   90.00
_cell.angle_beta   90.00
_cell.angle_gamma   90.00
#
_symmetry.space_group_name_H-M   'P 1'
#
loop_
_entity.id
_entity.type
_entity.pdbx_description
1 polymer ?
#
loop_
_entity_poly.entity_id
_entity_poly.type
_entity_poly.pdbx_seq_one_letter_code
_entity_poly.pdbx_strand_id
1 'polypeptide(L)'
;MMPPYKLGASGFLSYNAQFRVLICHECQYAIQKSALESHLLRHKIYRAERQRLLESIANLELLEPQDVPLPDPTYPPIHGLPVTNGYCCTIDGCGNLCASEKRMKRHWSENHGEINHGRAEDHVREVKIQTLFRGTKLRYFEVNVSSAVSLAITNGEDDDIDDETYYQERYHEGIHGTYTAVSPYMRTAPTVALMPPTIDVNLETLTYFHHFTTATSPRLPIFRSINSTARYWQRDFASLALRRRWLICGLLALSAYHMAIFEENPAVRRAHCERGATFRVEFSVGWRNMIECDVEIMEEDEKNIGQPVDCLLHLAHQATNGTIPQLPTSNSFQLQLFITTIQNFDMPGSTFRITNDQSNDSDTISIIAQATEVLKTPNLSETRSFSTASTGRKILSVLLNRLHTLPFLMTEAFGRPKVEDLADVLDTVSAVAALIECCEISFASDVEPATNHDTDLARAATLEAAWHGMTRWLTKISPHFHDMISRNHPSALTMVAHWALLVDWAERCGHWFLSGAADSIMKEVRGQLRREDEAVRNLVDGLLS
;
A
#
# COMPACT_ATOMS: atom_id res chain seq x y z
N MET A 1 -26.31 -34.91 -23.10
CA MET A 1 -26.17 -33.67 -22.31
C MET A 1 -27.32 -33.60 -21.32
N MET A 2 -27.05 -33.56 -20.01
CA MET A 2 -28.09 -33.21 -19.04
C MET A 2 -28.37 -31.70 -19.11
N PRO A 3 -29.63 -31.24 -19.05
CA PRO A 3 -29.96 -29.83 -19.14
C PRO A 3 -29.41 -29.05 -17.94
N PRO A 4 -28.98 -27.79 -18.13
CA PRO A 4 -28.42 -26.98 -17.05
C PRO A 4 -29.47 -26.74 -15.95
N TYR A 5 -29.09 -27.01 -14.70
CA TYR A 5 -29.94 -26.79 -13.53
C TYR A 5 -30.02 -25.30 -13.24
N LYS A 6 -31.19 -24.68 -13.46
CA LYS A 6 -31.41 -23.24 -13.27
C LYS A 6 -31.74 -22.94 -11.80
N LEU A 7 -31.16 -21.87 -11.26
CA LEU A 7 -31.27 -21.44 -9.88
C LEU A 7 -31.76 -19.98 -9.82
N GLY A 8 -32.63 -19.69 -8.85
CA GLY A 8 -33.23 -18.35 -8.62
C GLY A 8 -34.59 -18.16 -9.27
N ALA A 9 -35.36 -17.17 -8.78
CA ALA A 9 -36.74 -16.92 -9.20
C ALA A 9 -36.88 -16.57 -10.70
N SER A 10 -35.83 -16.02 -11.31
CA SER A 10 -35.73 -15.72 -12.76
C SER A 10 -34.87 -16.71 -13.55
N GLY A 11 -34.25 -17.70 -12.90
CA GLY A 11 -33.36 -18.68 -13.55
C GLY A 11 -32.10 -18.09 -14.18
N PHE A 12 -31.65 -16.92 -13.71
CA PHE A 12 -30.48 -16.20 -14.21
C PHE A 12 -29.13 -16.87 -13.85
N LEU A 13 -29.13 -17.82 -12.91
CA LEU A 13 -27.98 -18.68 -12.60
C LEU A 13 -28.22 -20.08 -13.15
N SER A 14 -27.19 -20.68 -13.74
CA SER A 14 -27.22 -22.07 -14.15
C SER A 14 -25.98 -22.84 -13.72
N TYR A 15 -26.18 -23.98 -13.10
CA TYR A 15 -25.09 -24.90 -12.80
C TYR A 15 -24.77 -25.78 -14.02
N ASN A 16 -23.52 -25.74 -14.45
CA ASN A 16 -22.97 -26.64 -15.44
C ASN A 16 -22.23 -27.78 -14.73
N ALA A 17 -22.88 -28.94 -14.62
CA ALA A 17 -22.35 -30.09 -13.89
C ALA A 17 -21.09 -30.69 -14.53
N GLN A 18 -20.91 -30.53 -15.84
CA GLN A 18 -19.76 -31.09 -16.55
C GLN A 18 -18.47 -30.36 -16.19
N PHE A 19 -18.52 -29.04 -16.12
CA PHE A 19 -17.38 -28.22 -15.73
C PHE A 19 -17.41 -27.82 -14.26
N ARG A 20 -18.45 -28.23 -13.53
CA ARG A 20 -18.69 -27.90 -12.12
C ARG A 20 -18.56 -26.40 -11.87
N VAL A 21 -19.23 -25.60 -12.69
CA VAL A 21 -19.24 -24.13 -12.57
C VAL A 21 -20.66 -23.58 -12.52
N LEU A 22 -20.81 -22.43 -11.88
CA LEU A 22 -22.08 -21.70 -11.82
C LEU A 22 -22.02 -20.49 -12.75
N ILE A 23 -22.81 -20.47 -13.81
CA ILE A 23 -22.81 -19.42 -14.83
C ILE A 23 -23.94 -18.43 -14.55
N CYS A 24 -23.62 -17.13 -14.56
CA CYS A 24 -24.60 -16.06 -14.57
C CYS A 24 -24.94 -15.67 -16.01
N HIS A 25 -26.21 -15.72 -16.39
CA HIS A 25 -26.68 -15.39 -17.75
C HIS A 25 -26.74 -13.89 -18.01
N GLU A 26 -26.92 -13.08 -16.97
CA GLU A 26 -26.90 -11.61 -17.10
C GLU A 26 -25.47 -11.07 -17.25
N CYS A 27 -24.54 -11.61 -16.47
CA CYS A 27 -23.12 -11.23 -16.53
C CYS A 27 -22.33 -11.99 -17.60
N GLN A 28 -22.86 -13.11 -18.09
CA GLN A 28 -22.27 -14.01 -19.08
C GLN A 28 -20.86 -14.50 -18.73
N TYR A 29 -20.66 -14.93 -17.48
CA TYR A 29 -19.45 -15.62 -17.01
C TYR A 29 -19.76 -16.53 -15.82
N ALA A 30 -18.85 -17.46 -15.53
CA ALA A 30 -18.89 -18.34 -14.37
C ALA A 30 -18.43 -17.63 -13.09
N ILE A 31 -19.20 -17.78 -12.01
CA ILE A 31 -18.97 -17.17 -10.71
C ILE A 31 -18.11 -18.10 -9.85
N GLN A 32 -17.08 -17.55 -9.21
CA GLN A 32 -16.25 -18.25 -8.24
C GLN A 32 -16.95 -18.40 -6.89
N LYS A 33 -16.61 -19.43 -6.10
CA LYS A 33 -17.19 -19.61 -4.76
C LYS A 33 -17.00 -18.38 -3.88
N SER A 34 -15.77 -17.86 -3.84
CA SER A 34 -15.40 -16.68 -3.05
C SER A 34 -16.08 -15.39 -3.50
N ALA A 35 -16.50 -15.32 -4.77
CA ALA A 35 -17.16 -14.15 -5.35
C ALA A 35 -18.69 -14.28 -5.40
N LEU A 36 -19.27 -15.43 -5.02
CA LEU A 36 -20.69 -15.68 -5.12
C LEU A 36 -21.51 -14.70 -4.28
N GLU A 37 -21.06 -14.48 -3.05
CA GLU A 37 -21.71 -13.60 -2.09
C GLU A 37 -21.76 -12.13 -2.51
N SER A 38 -20.68 -11.61 -3.11
CA SER A 38 -20.61 -10.24 -3.61
C SER A 38 -21.29 -10.10 -4.98
N HIS A 39 -21.26 -11.15 -5.81
CA HIS A 39 -21.95 -11.20 -7.09
C HIS A 39 -23.48 -11.12 -6.92
N LEU A 40 -24.06 -11.87 -5.97
CA LEU A 40 -25.50 -11.80 -5.69
C LEU A 40 -25.96 -10.40 -5.25
N LEU A 41 -25.12 -9.68 -4.49
CA LEU A 41 -25.42 -8.30 -4.09
C LEU A 41 -25.44 -7.34 -5.29
N ARG A 42 -24.56 -7.54 -6.28
CA ARG A 42 -24.55 -6.75 -7.52
C ARG A 42 -25.85 -6.90 -8.32
N HIS A 43 -26.44 -8.10 -8.29
CA HIS A 43 -27.77 -8.38 -8.87
C HIS A 43 -28.94 -7.95 -7.96
N LYS A 44 -28.67 -7.19 -6.89
CA LYS A 44 -29.68 -6.68 -5.94
C LYS A 44 -30.46 -7.78 -5.23
N ILE A 45 -29.86 -8.96 -5.06
CA ILE A 45 -30.46 -10.08 -4.33
C ILE A 45 -30.03 -10.03 -2.88
N TYR A 46 -30.99 -9.77 -1.99
CA TYR A 46 -30.75 -9.49 -0.58
C TYR A 46 -31.50 -10.46 0.34
N ARG A 47 -31.09 -10.48 1.62
CA ARG A 47 -31.79 -11.14 2.73
C ARG A 47 -32.20 -12.60 2.44
N ALA A 48 -33.48 -12.93 2.63
CA ALA A 48 -33.99 -14.30 2.59
C ALA A 48 -33.84 -14.98 1.21
N GLU A 49 -33.84 -14.23 0.12
CA GLU A 49 -33.60 -14.80 -1.21
C GLU A 49 -32.11 -15.17 -1.40
N ARG A 50 -31.20 -14.29 -0.96
CA ARG A 50 -29.77 -14.56 -0.96
C ARG A 50 -29.44 -15.80 -0.12
N GLN A 51 -30.01 -15.91 1.08
CA GLN A 51 -29.80 -17.04 1.96
C GLN A 51 -30.26 -18.36 1.31
N ARG A 52 -31.47 -18.40 0.74
CA ARG A 52 -32.00 -19.57 0.03
C ARG A 52 -31.14 -19.99 -1.16
N LEU A 53 -30.61 -19.03 -1.92
CA LEU A 53 -29.72 -19.32 -3.05
C LEU A 53 -28.38 -19.88 -2.58
N LEU A 54 -27.76 -19.28 -1.55
CA LEU A 54 -26.50 -19.77 -0.99
C LEU A 54 -26.66 -21.20 -0.42
N GLU A 55 -27.74 -21.48 0.29
CA GLU A 55 -28.06 -22.83 0.78
C GLU A 55 -28.24 -23.84 -0.36
N SER A 56 -28.91 -23.43 -1.44
CA SER A 56 -29.11 -24.28 -2.62
C SER A 56 -27.77 -24.54 -3.35
N ILE A 57 -26.90 -23.53 -3.44
CA ILE A 57 -25.61 -23.62 -4.13
C ILE A 57 -24.56 -24.33 -3.28
N ALA A 58 -24.64 -24.28 -1.95
CA ALA A 58 -23.72 -24.97 -1.05
C ALA A 58 -23.69 -26.49 -1.26
N ASN A 59 -24.78 -27.06 -1.77
CA ASN A 59 -24.87 -28.48 -2.11
C ASN A 59 -24.24 -28.84 -3.46
N LEU A 60 -23.78 -27.84 -4.23
CA LEU A 60 -23.14 -28.03 -5.53
C LEU A 60 -21.63 -28.05 -5.38
N GLU A 61 -21.00 -29.00 -6.06
CA GLU A 61 -19.55 -29.01 -6.20
C GLU A 61 -19.16 -28.00 -7.28
N LEU A 62 -18.58 -26.87 -6.86
CA LEU A 62 -17.98 -25.89 -7.76
C LEU A 62 -16.45 -26.04 -7.78
N LEU A 63 -15.85 -25.98 -8.96
CA LEU A 63 -14.38 -25.95 -9.10
C LEU A 63 -13.87 -24.50 -9.15
N GLU A 64 -12.69 -24.27 -8.58
CA GLU A 64 -12.02 -22.99 -8.70
C GLU A 64 -11.41 -22.81 -10.09
N PRO A 65 -11.20 -21.57 -10.58
CA PRO A 65 -10.85 -21.31 -11.97
C PRO A 65 -9.67 -22.08 -12.53
N GLN A 66 -8.65 -22.40 -11.72
CA GLN A 66 -7.49 -23.18 -12.13
C GLN A 66 -7.78 -24.68 -12.31
N ASP A 67 -8.73 -25.20 -11.53
CA ASP A 67 -9.05 -26.63 -11.44
C ASP A 67 -10.12 -27.07 -12.45
N VAL A 68 -10.79 -26.11 -13.11
CA VAL A 68 -11.78 -26.42 -14.16
C VAL A 68 -11.07 -27.00 -15.39
N PRO A 69 -11.45 -28.20 -15.87
CA PRO A 69 -10.89 -28.74 -17.11
C PRO A 69 -11.38 -27.92 -18.31
N LEU A 70 -10.47 -27.61 -19.24
CA LEU A 70 -10.85 -26.93 -20.48
C LEU A 70 -11.60 -27.90 -21.42
N PRO A 71 -12.66 -27.45 -22.11
CA PRO A 71 -13.35 -28.26 -23.11
C PRO A 71 -12.42 -28.65 -24.26
N ASP A 72 -12.70 -29.79 -24.88
CA ASP A 72 -12.06 -30.20 -26.13
C ASP A 72 -12.36 -29.15 -27.25
N PRO A 73 -11.43 -28.87 -28.18
CA PRO A 73 -11.65 -27.91 -29.28
C PRO A 73 -12.88 -28.19 -30.16
N THR A 74 -13.40 -29.41 -30.14
CA THR A 74 -14.61 -29.81 -30.88
C THR A 74 -15.91 -29.59 -30.10
N TYR A 75 -15.83 -29.09 -28.86
CA TYR A 75 -16.97 -28.97 -27.97
C TYR A 75 -17.97 -27.89 -28.45
N PRO A 76 -19.29 -28.13 -28.37
CA PRO A 76 -20.28 -27.12 -28.74
C PRO A 76 -20.24 -25.93 -27.75
N PRO A 77 -20.66 -24.72 -28.18
CA PRO A 77 -20.69 -23.55 -27.31
C PRO A 77 -21.42 -23.80 -25.98
N ILE A 78 -20.77 -23.44 -24.87
CA ILE A 78 -21.36 -23.49 -23.54
C ILE A 78 -22.41 -22.39 -23.43
N HIS A 79 -23.64 -22.81 -23.17
CA HIS A 79 -24.80 -21.94 -23.03
C HIS A 79 -24.64 -20.94 -21.86
N GLY A 80 -24.90 -19.66 -22.11
CA GLY A 80 -24.77 -18.58 -21.12
C GLY A 80 -23.43 -17.84 -21.14
N LEU A 81 -22.52 -18.20 -22.04
CA LEU A 81 -21.25 -17.51 -22.28
C LEU A 81 -21.23 -16.90 -23.69
N PRO A 82 -20.55 -15.76 -23.89
CA PRO A 82 -20.43 -15.16 -25.22
C PRO A 82 -19.51 -16.02 -26.09
N VAL A 83 -19.82 -16.11 -27.39
CA VAL A 83 -18.91 -16.68 -28.41
C VAL A 83 -18.25 -15.52 -29.13
N THR A 84 -16.92 -15.48 -29.10
CA THR A 84 -16.14 -14.43 -29.76
C THR A 84 -15.26 -15.00 -30.86
N ASN A 85 -14.86 -14.13 -31.80
CA ASN A 85 -13.80 -14.46 -32.74
C ASN A 85 -12.46 -14.46 -32.01
N GLY A 86 -11.55 -15.34 -32.43
CA GLY A 86 -10.21 -15.38 -31.90
C GLY A 86 -9.25 -16.09 -32.85
N TYR A 87 -8.03 -16.24 -32.39
CA TYR A 87 -6.89 -16.71 -33.17
C TYR A 87 -6.22 -17.87 -32.44
N CYS A 88 -5.92 -18.94 -33.18
CA CYS A 88 -5.16 -20.10 -32.72
C CYS A 88 -3.79 -20.11 -33.39
N CYS A 89 -2.72 -20.22 -32.62
CA CYS A 89 -1.38 -20.43 -33.15
C CYS A 89 -1.27 -21.86 -33.74
N THR A 90 -0.81 -21.98 -34.98
CA THR A 90 -0.67 -23.27 -35.68
C THR A 90 0.77 -23.80 -35.71
N ILE A 91 1.70 -23.15 -35.02
CA ILE A 91 3.07 -23.65 -34.85
C ILE A 91 3.03 -24.97 -34.07
N ASP A 92 3.79 -25.96 -34.55
CA ASP A 92 3.75 -27.32 -34.06
C ASP A 92 3.93 -27.39 -32.52
N GLY A 93 2.99 -28.05 -31.85
CA GLY A 93 2.95 -28.17 -30.39
C GLY A 93 2.53 -26.92 -29.59
N CYS A 94 2.14 -25.80 -30.22
CA CYS A 94 1.78 -24.57 -29.50
C CYS A 94 0.28 -24.49 -29.12
N GLY A 95 -0.60 -24.36 -30.12
CA GLY A 95 -2.06 -24.30 -29.90
C GLY A 95 -2.56 -23.11 -29.06
N ASN A 96 -1.76 -22.06 -28.86
CA ASN A 96 -2.15 -20.92 -28.03
C ASN A 96 -3.35 -20.15 -28.62
N LEU A 97 -4.32 -19.78 -27.78
CA LEU A 97 -5.55 -19.09 -28.17
C LEU A 97 -5.58 -17.65 -27.65
N CYS A 98 -5.89 -16.70 -28.53
CA CYS A 98 -6.01 -15.27 -28.20
C CYS A 98 -7.28 -14.67 -28.81
N ALA A 99 -7.86 -13.66 -28.15
CA ALA A 99 -9.02 -12.95 -28.70
C ALA A 99 -8.67 -11.91 -29.78
N SER A 100 -7.41 -11.46 -29.86
CA SER A 100 -6.98 -10.42 -30.80
C SER A 100 -5.72 -10.80 -31.57
N GLU A 101 -5.59 -10.24 -32.79
CA GLU A 101 -4.42 -10.44 -33.64
C GLU A 101 -3.15 -9.81 -33.02
N LYS A 102 -3.30 -8.66 -32.32
CA LYS A 102 -2.23 -7.96 -31.59
C LYS A 102 -1.59 -8.88 -30.54
N ARG A 103 -2.42 -9.57 -29.74
CA ARG A 103 -1.96 -10.58 -28.76
C ARG A 103 -1.24 -11.74 -29.44
N MET A 104 -1.71 -12.17 -30.61
CA MET A 104 -1.08 -13.27 -31.34
C MET A 104 0.31 -12.88 -31.87
N LYS A 105 0.46 -11.67 -32.42
CA LYS A 105 1.77 -11.13 -32.84
C LYS A 105 2.75 -11.05 -31.68
N ARG A 106 2.28 -10.58 -30.52
CA ARG A 106 3.07 -10.55 -29.28
C ARG A 106 3.48 -11.95 -28.84
N HIS A 107 2.53 -12.88 -28.77
CA HIS A 107 2.79 -14.29 -28.45
C HIS A 107 3.86 -14.91 -29.36
N TRP A 108 3.82 -14.68 -30.67
CA TRP A 108 4.87 -15.15 -31.59
C TRP A 108 6.23 -14.57 -31.27
N SER A 109 6.33 -13.25 -31.07
CA SER A 109 7.61 -12.62 -30.73
C SER A 109 8.22 -13.17 -29.44
N GLU A 110 7.39 -13.42 -28.41
CA GLU A 110 7.84 -13.88 -27.09
C GLU A 110 8.18 -15.38 -27.05
N ASN A 111 7.46 -16.22 -27.81
CA ASN A 111 7.52 -17.68 -27.66
C ASN A 111 8.10 -18.43 -28.85
N HIS A 112 8.10 -17.80 -30.01
CA HIS A 112 8.55 -18.36 -31.26
C HIS A 112 9.69 -17.55 -31.89
N GLY A 113 10.01 -16.37 -31.35
CA GLY A 113 11.08 -15.47 -31.83
C GLY A 113 10.70 -14.74 -33.12
N GLU A 114 11.68 -14.12 -33.79
CA GLU A 114 11.47 -13.56 -35.13
C GLU A 114 11.24 -14.71 -36.12
N ILE A 115 9.97 -14.96 -36.45
CA ILE A 115 9.56 -15.86 -37.53
C ILE A 115 10.12 -15.28 -38.83
N ASN A 116 11.33 -15.74 -39.17
CA ASN A 116 12.05 -15.32 -40.35
C ASN A 116 11.36 -15.89 -41.60
N HIS A 117 10.83 -14.99 -42.43
CA HIS A 117 10.53 -15.19 -43.86
C HIS A 117 9.28 -15.97 -44.31
N GLY A 118 8.29 -16.21 -43.43
CA GLY A 118 6.91 -16.58 -43.81
C GLY A 118 5.94 -15.44 -43.50
N ARG A 119 4.84 -15.26 -44.26
CA ARG A 119 3.84 -14.25 -43.90
C ARG A 119 3.24 -14.68 -42.55
N ALA A 120 3.10 -13.75 -41.61
CA ALA A 120 2.51 -14.02 -40.28
C ALA A 120 1.11 -14.69 -40.37
N GLU A 121 0.42 -14.51 -41.49
CA GLU A 121 -0.85 -15.14 -41.85
C GLU A 121 -0.79 -16.68 -41.99
N ASP A 122 0.38 -17.26 -42.23
CA ASP A 122 0.54 -18.71 -42.47
C ASP A 122 0.54 -19.54 -41.17
N HIS A 123 0.73 -18.90 -40.01
CA HIS A 123 0.87 -19.54 -38.70
C HIS A 123 -0.28 -19.25 -37.72
N VAL A 124 -1.40 -18.74 -38.25
CA VAL A 124 -2.61 -18.45 -37.49
C VAL A 124 -3.83 -19.10 -38.13
N ARG A 125 -4.75 -19.57 -37.30
CA ARG A 125 -6.08 -20.00 -37.72
C ARG A 125 -7.13 -19.21 -36.95
N GLU A 126 -8.05 -18.59 -37.67
CA GLU A 126 -9.22 -17.96 -37.05
C GLU A 126 -10.18 -19.02 -36.50
N VAL A 127 -10.62 -18.81 -35.27
CA VAL A 127 -11.43 -19.77 -34.50
C VAL A 127 -12.52 -19.05 -33.73
N LYS A 128 -13.56 -19.79 -33.35
CA LYS A 128 -14.57 -19.33 -32.41
C LYS A 128 -14.13 -19.77 -31.01
N ILE A 129 -14.06 -18.84 -30.08
CA ILE A 129 -13.59 -19.11 -28.72
C ILE A 129 -14.61 -18.65 -27.68
N GLN A 130 -14.54 -19.27 -26.51
CA GLN A 130 -15.24 -18.82 -25.31
C GLN A 130 -14.27 -18.85 -24.11
N THR A 131 -14.69 -18.23 -23.01
CA THR A 131 -14.01 -18.31 -21.72
C THR A 131 -15.05 -18.47 -20.62
N LEU A 132 -14.73 -19.26 -19.59
CA LEU A 132 -15.60 -19.44 -18.43
C LEU A 132 -15.50 -18.26 -17.46
N PHE A 133 -14.31 -17.68 -17.29
CA PHE A 133 -14.04 -16.62 -16.32
C PHE A 133 -13.53 -15.34 -17.01
N ARG A 134 -13.61 -14.19 -16.33
CA ARG A 134 -13.13 -12.89 -16.82
C ARG A 134 -11.99 -12.34 -15.94
N GLY A 135 -11.30 -11.30 -16.40
CA GLY A 135 -10.18 -10.66 -15.71
C GLY A 135 -8.89 -11.49 -15.79
N THR A 136 -8.08 -11.51 -14.74
CA THR A 136 -6.77 -12.19 -14.76
C THR A 136 -6.83 -13.73 -14.84
N LYS A 137 -8.03 -14.32 -14.87
CA LYS A 137 -8.26 -15.78 -14.89
C LYS A 137 -8.82 -16.27 -16.23
N LEU A 138 -8.56 -15.52 -17.30
CA LEU A 138 -9.01 -15.86 -18.65
C LEU A 138 -8.29 -17.09 -19.18
N ARG A 139 -9.07 -18.07 -19.61
CA ARG A 139 -8.58 -19.24 -20.34
C ARG A 139 -9.52 -19.51 -21.49
N TYR A 140 -9.07 -19.17 -22.69
CA TYR A 140 -9.84 -19.37 -23.91
C TYR A 140 -9.83 -20.85 -24.29
N PHE A 141 -10.94 -21.32 -24.81
CA PHE A 141 -11.07 -22.62 -25.45
C PHE A 141 -11.85 -22.46 -26.76
N GLU A 142 -11.51 -23.27 -27.74
CA GLU A 142 -12.18 -23.30 -29.03
C GLU A 142 -13.55 -23.98 -28.91
N VAL A 143 -14.52 -23.51 -29.70
CA VAL A 143 -15.86 -24.10 -29.77
C VAL A 143 -16.31 -24.31 -31.21
N ASN A 144 -16.98 -25.42 -31.45
CA ASN A 144 -17.50 -25.75 -32.78
C ASN A 144 -18.93 -25.22 -32.96
N VAL A 145 -19.07 -24.15 -33.75
CA VAL A 145 -20.36 -23.49 -34.02
C VAL A 145 -21.20 -24.25 -35.07
N SER A 146 -20.68 -25.29 -35.71
CA SER A 146 -21.40 -26.05 -36.76
C SER A 146 -22.58 -26.89 -36.23
N SER A 147 -22.84 -26.91 -34.92
CA SER A 147 -23.94 -27.67 -34.31
C SER A 147 -25.06 -26.80 -33.70
N ALA A 148 -24.97 -25.47 -33.78
CA ALA A 148 -25.97 -24.58 -33.17
C ALA A 148 -26.44 -23.50 -34.16
N VAL A 149 -27.39 -23.85 -35.02
CA VAL A 149 -28.16 -22.86 -35.79
C VAL A 149 -29.32 -22.35 -34.93
N SER A 150 -29.43 -21.03 -34.90
CA SER A 150 -30.55 -20.19 -34.44
C SER A 150 -30.73 -20.04 -32.92
N LEU A 151 -30.16 -18.96 -32.36
CA LEU A 151 -30.93 -17.81 -31.83
C LEU A 151 -30.01 -16.67 -31.35
N ALA A 152 -30.38 -15.44 -31.75
CA ALA A 152 -29.87 -14.12 -31.35
C ALA A 152 -28.53 -13.65 -31.94
N ILE A 153 -28.57 -13.23 -33.22
CA ILE A 153 -27.72 -12.14 -33.71
C ILE A 153 -28.35 -10.84 -33.18
N THR A 154 -27.65 -10.15 -32.29
CA THR A 154 -27.84 -8.72 -32.06
C THR A 154 -26.57 -8.02 -32.52
N ASN A 155 -26.68 -7.33 -33.65
CA ASN A 155 -25.71 -6.33 -34.07
C ASN A 155 -25.76 -5.18 -33.06
N GLY A 156 -24.66 -4.97 -32.36
CA GLY A 156 -24.40 -3.84 -31.48
C GLY A 156 -22.94 -3.43 -31.68
N GLU A 157 -22.71 -2.13 -31.72
CA GLU A 157 -21.55 -1.44 -32.29
C GLU A 157 -20.23 -1.69 -31.54
N ASP A 158 -19.12 -1.32 -32.20
CA ASP A 158 -17.74 -1.30 -31.68
C ASP A 158 -17.67 -0.83 -30.21
N ASP A 159 -17.23 -1.73 -29.32
CA ASP A 159 -16.76 -1.38 -27.99
C ASP A 159 -15.44 -2.13 -27.76
N ASP A 160 -14.35 -1.37 -27.76
CA ASP A 160 -12.98 -1.82 -27.50
C ASP A 160 -12.86 -2.40 -26.08
N ILE A 161 -12.82 -3.73 -26.00
CA ILE A 161 -12.45 -4.44 -24.77
C ILE A 161 -10.97 -4.75 -24.85
N ASP A 162 -10.16 -3.89 -24.25
CA ASP A 162 -8.71 -4.03 -24.10
C ASP A 162 -8.39 -5.07 -23.00
N ASP A 163 -8.68 -6.31 -23.38
CA ASP A 163 -8.12 -7.54 -22.86
C ASP A 163 -6.60 -7.60 -23.03
N GLU A 164 -5.71 -7.25 -22.10
CA GLU A 164 -4.26 -7.55 -22.20
C GLU A 164 -3.61 -7.90 -20.86
N THR A 165 -3.60 -9.17 -20.46
CA THR A 165 -2.44 -9.74 -19.72
C THR A 165 -2.35 -11.25 -19.88
N TYR A 166 -1.23 -11.68 -20.47
CA TYR A 166 -0.78 -13.05 -20.59
C TYR A 166 0.68 -13.05 -20.14
N TYR A 167 1.01 -13.96 -19.23
CA TYR A 167 2.27 -14.71 -19.29
C TYR A 167 2.04 -16.13 -18.77
N GLN A 168 2.26 -17.06 -19.70
CA GLN A 168 2.75 -18.43 -19.57
C GLN A 168 3.40 -18.87 -18.25
N GLU A 169 2.95 -20.04 -17.80
CA GLU A 169 3.81 -21.06 -17.21
C GLU A 169 3.73 -22.34 -18.08
N ARG A 170 4.88 -22.78 -18.61
CA ARG A 170 5.09 -24.10 -19.22
C ARG A 170 5.35 -25.11 -18.09
N TYR A 171 4.46 -26.09 -17.95
CA TYR A 171 4.79 -27.41 -17.39
C TYR A 171 4.86 -28.41 -18.55
N HIS A 172 6.01 -29.07 -18.73
CA HIS A 172 6.13 -30.27 -19.55
C HIS A 172 6.20 -31.48 -18.62
N GLU A 173 5.15 -32.29 -18.59
CA GLU A 173 5.25 -33.72 -18.26
C GLU A 173 4.71 -34.51 -19.46
N GLY A 174 5.55 -35.37 -20.03
CA GLY A 174 5.18 -36.32 -21.06
C GLY A 174 5.69 -37.69 -20.67
N ILE A 175 4.76 -38.61 -20.41
CA ILE A 175 5.00 -40.04 -20.24
C ILE A 175 4.23 -40.81 -21.34
N HIS A 176 4.92 -41.81 -21.90
CA HIS A 176 4.46 -43.01 -22.63
C HIS A 176 3.95 -42.92 -24.08
N GLY A 177 4.63 -43.68 -24.95
CA GLY A 177 4.04 -44.30 -26.15
C GLY A 177 5.04 -44.85 -27.15
N THR A 178 5.29 -46.17 -27.09
CA THR A 178 5.88 -47.11 -28.08
C THR A 178 5.72 -46.70 -29.56
N TYR A 179 6.63 -47.04 -30.50
CA TYR A 179 6.85 -48.36 -31.12
C TYR A 179 8.24 -48.54 -31.79
N THR A 180 8.77 -49.77 -31.66
CA THR A 180 9.76 -50.56 -32.46
C THR A 180 10.16 -50.06 -33.87
N ALA A 181 11.34 -50.33 -34.45
CA ALA A 181 12.60 -50.98 -34.08
C ALA A 181 13.57 -50.90 -35.29
N VAL A 182 14.81 -50.40 -35.16
CA VAL A 182 16.01 -50.83 -35.92
C VAL A 182 17.27 -50.45 -35.10
N SER A 183 18.25 -51.36 -35.01
CA SER A 183 19.56 -51.25 -34.32
C SER A 183 20.64 -51.80 -35.29
N PRO A 184 21.98 -51.68 -35.09
CA PRO A 184 22.79 -50.86 -34.16
C PRO A 184 23.90 -50.04 -34.89
N TYR A 185 24.47 -49.02 -34.25
CA TYR A 185 25.94 -48.83 -34.22
C TYR A 185 26.35 -47.96 -33.02
N MET A 186 27.29 -48.48 -32.24
CA MET A 186 27.86 -47.91 -31.02
C MET A 186 28.41 -46.49 -31.20
N ARG A 187 28.07 -45.61 -30.24
CA ARG A 187 29.06 -44.70 -29.65
C ARG A 187 28.61 -44.29 -28.24
N THR A 188 29.32 -44.76 -27.23
CA THR A 188 29.18 -44.36 -25.83
C THR A 188 29.63 -42.91 -25.65
N ALA A 189 28.76 -42.05 -25.14
CA ALA A 189 29.07 -40.72 -24.61
C ALA A 189 28.45 -40.60 -23.21
N PRO A 190 29.09 -39.88 -22.27
CA PRO A 190 28.82 -40.01 -20.84
C PRO A 190 27.46 -39.40 -20.47
N THR A 191 26.72 -40.13 -19.64
CA THR A 191 25.48 -39.67 -19.03
C THR A 191 25.80 -38.53 -18.07
N VAL A 192 25.57 -37.28 -18.50
CA VAL A 192 25.39 -36.17 -17.56
C VAL A 192 24.02 -36.40 -16.92
N ALA A 193 24.03 -36.78 -15.64
CA ALA A 193 22.82 -36.85 -14.84
C ALA A 193 22.20 -35.44 -14.77
N LEU A 194 21.13 -35.23 -15.51
CA LEU A 194 20.28 -34.05 -15.38
C LEU A 194 19.60 -34.15 -14.02
N MET A 195 20.12 -33.42 -13.04
CA MET A 195 19.40 -33.14 -11.80
C MET A 195 18.13 -32.34 -12.16
N PRO A 196 17.00 -32.55 -11.46
CA PRO A 196 15.79 -31.76 -11.69
C PRO A 196 16.08 -30.26 -11.45
N PRO A 197 15.34 -29.35 -12.10
CA PRO A 197 15.52 -27.92 -11.89
C PRO A 197 15.29 -27.61 -10.41
N THR A 198 16.36 -27.30 -9.70
CA THR A 198 16.28 -26.80 -8.33
C THR A 198 15.56 -25.46 -8.42
N ILE A 199 14.40 -25.35 -7.79
CA ILE A 199 13.72 -24.06 -7.64
C ILE A 199 14.65 -23.20 -6.76
N ASP A 200 15.38 -22.28 -7.38
CA ASP A 200 16.24 -21.31 -6.68
C ASP A 200 15.35 -20.22 -6.08
N VAL A 201 14.66 -20.58 -5.00
CA VAL A 201 13.85 -19.64 -4.23
C VAL A 201 14.78 -18.89 -3.30
N ASN A 202 14.86 -17.57 -3.48
CA ASN A 202 15.53 -16.72 -2.52
C ASN A 202 14.73 -16.67 -1.21
N LEU A 203 15.05 -17.58 -0.28
CA LEU A 203 14.40 -17.71 1.03
C LEU A 203 14.53 -16.43 1.88
N GLU A 204 15.60 -15.67 1.68
CA GLU A 204 15.81 -14.39 2.37
C GLU A 204 14.75 -13.36 1.92
N THR A 205 14.57 -13.21 0.61
CA THR A 205 13.53 -12.33 0.04
C THR A 205 12.13 -12.75 0.50
N LEU A 206 11.85 -14.06 0.52
CA LEU A 206 10.57 -14.55 1.05
C LEU A 206 10.38 -14.26 2.53
N THR A 207 11.44 -14.32 3.33
CA THR A 207 11.39 -13.99 4.77
C THR A 207 10.96 -12.54 4.97
N TYR A 208 11.56 -11.59 4.24
CA TYR A 208 11.18 -10.18 4.33
C TYR A 208 9.75 -9.94 3.80
N PHE A 209 9.36 -10.58 2.70
CA PHE A 209 8.00 -10.45 2.18
C PHE A 209 6.94 -11.00 3.14
N HIS A 210 7.20 -12.15 3.75
CA HIS A 210 6.35 -12.72 4.78
C HIS A 210 6.27 -11.80 6.00
N HIS A 211 7.40 -11.29 6.48
CA HIS A 211 7.44 -10.34 7.59
C HIS A 211 6.67 -9.05 7.28
N PHE A 212 6.72 -8.58 6.03
CA PHE A 212 5.95 -7.43 5.60
C PHE A 212 4.44 -7.62 5.82
N THR A 213 3.91 -8.73 5.30
CA THR A 213 2.48 -9.02 5.27
C THR A 213 1.92 -9.42 6.63
N THR A 214 2.77 -9.85 7.56
CA THR A 214 2.37 -10.33 8.89
C THR A 214 2.67 -9.35 10.02
N ALA A 215 3.76 -8.59 9.94
CA ALA A 215 4.25 -7.78 11.06
C ALA A 215 4.50 -6.31 10.69
N THR A 216 5.06 -6.00 9.52
CA THR A 216 5.40 -4.61 9.15
C THR A 216 4.18 -3.79 8.74
N SER A 217 3.39 -4.29 7.79
CA SER A 217 2.25 -3.56 7.20
C SER A 217 1.18 -3.10 8.20
N PRO A 218 0.83 -3.84 9.28
CA PRO A 218 -0.16 -3.38 10.25
C PRO A 218 0.31 -2.25 11.17
N ARG A 219 1.60 -1.88 11.12
CA ARG A 219 2.21 -0.77 11.89
C ARG A 219 2.56 0.44 11.03
N LEU A 220 2.23 0.41 9.74
CA LEU A 220 2.43 1.55 8.85
C LEU A 220 1.22 2.49 8.93
N PRO A 221 1.43 3.81 8.84
CA PRO A 221 0.36 4.79 8.91
C PRO A 221 -0.57 4.70 7.69
N ILE A 222 -1.84 5.08 7.88
CA ILE A 222 -2.81 5.17 6.78
C ILE A 222 -2.47 6.39 5.94
N PHE A 223 -2.30 6.18 4.65
CA PHE A 223 -2.03 7.22 3.67
C PHE A 223 -3.35 7.89 3.23
N ARG A 224 -3.53 9.17 3.54
CA ARG A 224 -4.82 9.90 3.37
C ARG A 224 -5.17 10.26 1.92
N SER A 225 -4.17 10.39 1.05
CA SER A 225 -4.39 10.82 -0.34
C SER A 225 -5.13 9.79 -1.19
N ILE A 226 -5.10 8.52 -0.77
CA ILE A 226 -5.88 7.44 -1.37
C ILE A 226 -6.90 7.09 -0.28
N ASN A 227 -8.19 6.94 -0.58
CA ASN A 227 -9.23 6.55 0.40
C ASN A 227 -8.96 5.13 0.92
N SER A 228 -7.91 5.00 1.72
CA SER A 228 -7.15 3.79 1.94
C SER A 228 -7.72 3.03 3.12
N THR A 229 -7.97 1.73 2.93
CA THR A 229 -8.46 0.87 4.00
C THR A 229 -7.33 0.49 4.95
N ALA A 230 -7.65 0.11 6.19
CA ALA A 230 -6.68 -0.36 7.18
C ALA A 230 -5.79 -1.54 6.72
N ARG A 231 -6.11 -2.20 5.59
CA ARG A 231 -5.35 -3.32 5.00
C ARG A 231 -4.65 -2.97 3.69
N TYR A 232 -4.60 -1.69 3.33
CA TYR A 232 -3.99 -1.23 2.08
C TYR A 232 -2.54 -1.71 1.92
N TRP A 233 -1.70 -1.46 2.92
CA TRP A 233 -0.30 -1.91 2.90
C TRP A 233 -0.21 -3.43 2.73
N GLN A 234 -1.02 -4.18 3.48
CA GLN A 234 -0.98 -5.64 3.49
C GLN A 234 -1.46 -6.29 2.18
N ARG A 235 -2.46 -5.70 1.51
CA ARG A 235 -3.12 -6.28 0.34
C ARG A 235 -2.78 -5.55 -0.95
N ASP A 236 -3.17 -4.29 -1.04
CA ASP A 236 -3.16 -3.53 -2.29
C ASP A 236 -1.73 -3.15 -2.65
N PHE A 237 -0.98 -2.57 -1.71
CA PHE A 237 0.44 -2.27 -1.89
C PHE A 237 1.28 -3.54 -2.11
N ALA A 238 1.08 -4.59 -1.32
CA ALA A 238 1.83 -5.84 -1.49
C ALA A 238 1.57 -6.48 -2.87
N SER A 239 0.32 -6.47 -3.34
CA SER A 239 -0.06 -6.94 -4.68
C SER A 239 0.59 -6.09 -5.78
N LEU A 240 0.60 -4.77 -5.62
CA LEU A 240 1.25 -3.87 -6.56
C LEU A 240 2.78 -4.06 -6.58
N ALA A 241 3.38 -4.23 -5.40
CA ALA A 241 4.82 -4.47 -5.24
C ALA A 241 5.26 -5.72 -6.01
N LEU A 242 4.49 -6.81 -5.96
CA LEU A 242 4.78 -8.03 -6.73
C LEU A 242 4.81 -7.83 -8.25
N ARG A 243 4.20 -6.75 -8.78
CA ARG A 243 4.17 -6.43 -10.22
C ARG A 243 5.26 -5.46 -10.65
N ARG A 244 5.98 -4.84 -9.71
CA ARG A 244 6.93 -3.76 -9.96
C ARG A 244 8.23 -4.01 -9.20
N ARG A 245 9.31 -4.31 -9.95
CA ARG A 245 10.62 -4.64 -9.36
C ARG A 245 11.12 -3.57 -8.36
N TRP A 246 10.99 -2.29 -8.69
CA TRP A 246 11.44 -1.23 -7.81
C TRP A 246 10.60 -1.15 -6.52
N LEU A 247 9.29 -1.41 -6.62
CA LEU A 247 8.36 -1.32 -5.50
C LEU A 247 8.48 -2.51 -4.54
N ILE A 248 8.72 -3.72 -5.05
CA ILE A 248 9.05 -4.88 -4.19
C ILE A 248 10.34 -4.60 -3.40
N CYS A 249 11.34 -3.95 -3.99
CA CYS A 249 12.52 -3.52 -3.23
C CYS A 249 12.15 -2.55 -2.09
N GLY A 250 11.22 -1.61 -2.31
CA GLY A 250 10.73 -0.73 -1.23
C GLY A 250 10.06 -1.52 -0.09
N LEU A 251 9.21 -2.49 -0.42
CA LEU A 251 8.55 -3.38 0.54
C LEU A 251 9.54 -4.22 1.35
N LEU A 252 10.52 -4.83 0.67
CA LEU A 252 11.56 -5.65 1.29
C LEU A 252 12.46 -4.79 2.20
N ALA A 253 12.80 -3.58 1.77
CA ALA A 253 13.58 -2.63 2.56
C ALA A 253 12.86 -2.24 3.87
N LEU A 254 11.57 -1.90 3.80
CA LEU A 254 10.76 -1.60 5.00
C LEU A 254 10.76 -2.78 5.98
N SER A 255 10.67 -3.99 5.47
CA SER A 255 10.68 -5.20 6.30
C SER A 255 12.03 -5.47 6.92
N ALA A 256 13.11 -5.29 6.16
CA ALA A 256 14.46 -5.44 6.67
C ALA A 256 14.75 -4.45 7.80
N TYR A 257 14.38 -3.18 7.65
CA TYR A 257 14.53 -2.19 8.71
C TYR A 257 13.63 -2.48 9.92
N HIS A 258 12.39 -2.92 9.69
CA HIS A 258 11.49 -3.31 10.77
C HIS A 258 12.06 -4.49 11.58
N MET A 259 12.61 -5.52 10.92
CA MET A 259 13.30 -6.62 11.61
C MET A 259 14.53 -6.13 12.37
N ALA A 260 15.34 -5.25 11.75
CA ALA A 260 16.55 -4.73 12.37
C ALA A 260 16.28 -3.98 13.69
N ILE A 261 15.19 -3.22 13.79
CA ILE A 261 14.85 -2.45 15.00
C ILE A 261 14.54 -3.35 16.19
N PHE A 262 13.91 -4.50 15.96
CA PHE A 262 13.55 -5.44 17.02
C PHE A 262 14.60 -6.54 17.23
N GLU A 263 15.73 -6.49 16.52
CA GLU A 263 16.80 -7.48 16.62
C GLU A 263 17.82 -7.12 17.71
N GLU A 264 17.94 -8.02 18.69
CA GLU A 264 18.86 -7.87 19.83
C GLU A 264 20.30 -8.15 19.42
N ASN A 265 20.53 -9.12 18.52
CA ASN A 265 21.87 -9.50 18.07
C ASN A 265 22.46 -8.42 17.13
N PRO A 266 23.54 -7.73 17.52
CA PRO A 266 24.10 -6.64 16.71
C PRO A 266 24.57 -7.07 15.31
N ALA A 267 25.00 -8.32 15.15
CA ALA A 267 25.45 -8.82 13.84
C ALA A 267 24.26 -9.08 12.90
N VAL A 268 23.19 -9.70 13.41
CA VAL A 268 21.96 -9.95 12.63
C VAL A 268 21.25 -8.63 12.31
N ARG A 269 21.19 -7.71 13.30
CA ARG A 269 20.69 -6.35 13.09
C ARG A 269 21.43 -5.64 11.98
N ARG A 270 22.77 -5.68 11.99
CA ARG A 270 23.59 -5.07 10.93
C ARG A 270 23.31 -5.69 9.56
N ALA A 271 23.19 -7.02 9.48
CA ALA A 271 22.87 -7.70 8.22
C ALA A 271 21.51 -7.25 7.66
N HIS A 272 20.48 -7.15 8.50
CA HIS A 272 19.18 -6.60 8.10
C HIS A 272 19.28 -5.13 7.65
N CYS A 273 20.05 -4.28 8.33
CA CYS A 273 20.27 -2.90 7.90
C CYS A 273 20.98 -2.79 6.54
N GLU A 274 22.04 -3.57 6.33
CA GLU A 274 22.78 -3.61 5.05
C GLU A 274 21.89 -4.07 3.90
N ARG A 275 21.04 -5.07 4.18
CA ARG A 275 20.06 -5.56 3.20
C ARG A 275 18.98 -4.52 2.91
N GLY A 276 18.45 -3.88 3.93
CA GLY A 276 17.49 -2.77 3.80
C GLY A 276 18.06 -1.60 3.00
N ALA A 277 19.33 -1.27 3.21
CA ALA A 277 20.03 -0.23 2.45
C ALA A 277 20.18 -0.60 0.96
N THR A 278 20.53 -1.86 0.67
CA THR A 278 20.62 -2.38 -0.70
C THR A 278 19.29 -2.25 -1.44
N PHE A 279 18.22 -2.75 -0.82
CA PHE A 279 16.88 -2.68 -1.41
C PHE A 279 16.37 -1.24 -1.55
N ARG A 280 16.69 -0.36 -0.59
CA ARG A 280 16.34 1.06 -0.68
C ARG A 280 17.01 1.74 -1.89
N VAL A 281 18.28 1.43 -2.18
CA VAL A 281 18.97 1.96 -3.37
C VAL A 281 18.28 1.48 -4.66
N GLU A 282 17.97 0.19 -4.76
CA GLU A 282 17.24 -0.36 -5.92
C GLU A 282 15.86 0.30 -6.10
N PHE A 283 15.14 0.52 -4.99
CA PHE A 283 13.88 1.25 -4.98
C PHE A 283 14.05 2.68 -5.50
N SER A 284 14.99 3.47 -4.94
CA SER A 284 15.16 4.88 -5.32
C SER A 284 15.60 5.05 -6.77
N VAL A 285 16.47 4.17 -7.28
CA VAL A 285 16.88 4.17 -8.69
C VAL A 285 15.69 3.85 -9.60
N GLY A 286 14.95 2.77 -9.29
CA GLY A 286 13.81 2.37 -10.10
C GLY A 286 12.66 3.37 -10.08
N TRP A 287 12.39 3.98 -8.91
CA TRP A 287 11.38 5.02 -8.77
C TRP A 287 11.75 6.31 -9.53
N ARG A 288 13.01 6.75 -9.45
CA ARG A 288 13.48 7.91 -10.22
C ARG A 288 13.37 7.69 -11.73
N ASN A 289 13.81 6.54 -12.21
CA ASN A 289 13.70 6.18 -13.64
C ASN A 289 12.22 6.16 -14.07
N MET A 290 11.31 5.68 -13.21
CA MET A 290 9.88 5.70 -13.50
C MET A 290 9.33 7.13 -13.64
N ILE A 291 9.73 8.05 -12.76
CA ILE A 291 9.32 9.47 -12.85
C ILE A 291 9.86 10.12 -14.13
N GLU A 292 11.12 9.84 -14.48
CA GLU A 292 11.80 10.45 -15.63
C GLU A 292 11.28 9.94 -16.99
N CYS A 293 10.80 8.69 -17.06
CA CYS A 293 10.37 8.10 -18.33
C CYS A 293 8.95 8.49 -18.79
N ASP A 294 8.23 9.34 -18.03
CA ASP A 294 6.86 9.84 -18.26
C ASP A 294 5.99 8.94 -19.16
N VAL A 295 5.87 7.67 -18.78
CA VAL A 295 5.16 6.67 -19.58
C VAL A 295 3.66 6.94 -19.43
N GLU A 296 3.01 7.37 -20.51
CA GLU A 296 1.56 7.68 -20.63
C GLU A 296 0.61 6.50 -20.29
N ILE A 297 1.16 5.33 -19.90
CA ILE A 297 0.42 4.06 -19.70
C ILE A 297 0.25 3.72 -18.20
N MET A 298 0.80 4.52 -17.27
CA MET A 298 0.71 4.23 -15.83
C MET A 298 -0.44 4.97 -15.15
N GLU A 299 -1.23 4.24 -14.35
CA GLU A 299 -2.24 4.81 -13.46
C GLU A 299 -1.59 5.81 -12.50
N GLU A 300 -2.19 6.99 -12.34
CA GLU A 300 -1.71 8.10 -11.50
C GLU A 300 -1.45 7.65 -10.04
N ASP A 301 -2.24 6.69 -9.57
CA ASP A 301 -2.12 6.06 -8.26
C ASP A 301 -0.79 5.29 -8.07
N GLU A 302 -0.22 4.71 -9.14
CA GLU A 302 1.09 4.04 -9.10
C GLU A 302 2.25 5.05 -9.02
N LYS A 303 2.13 6.23 -9.65
CA LYS A 303 3.16 7.28 -9.54
C LYS A 303 3.19 7.87 -8.12
N ASN A 304 2.01 8.00 -7.50
CA ASN A 304 1.83 8.63 -6.20
C ASN A 304 2.29 7.78 -5.01
N ILE A 305 2.47 6.46 -5.18
CA ILE A 305 2.86 5.57 -4.08
C ILE A 305 4.35 5.59 -3.74
N GLY A 306 5.20 5.99 -4.68
CA GLY A 306 6.64 5.99 -4.46
C GLY A 306 7.07 7.01 -3.41
N GLN A 307 6.46 8.19 -3.40
CA GLN A 307 6.83 9.25 -2.44
C GLN A 307 6.56 8.86 -0.98
N PRO A 308 5.39 8.32 -0.60
CA PRO A 308 5.15 7.81 0.74
C PRO A 308 6.12 6.69 1.15
N VAL A 309 6.41 5.76 0.24
CA VAL A 309 7.36 4.66 0.50
C VAL A 309 8.77 5.21 0.72
N ASP A 310 9.23 6.16 -0.09
CA ASP A 310 10.52 6.81 0.07
C ASP A 310 10.63 7.52 1.43
N CYS A 311 9.57 8.22 1.85
CA CYS A 311 9.52 8.89 3.15
C CYS A 311 9.64 7.88 4.30
N LEU A 312 8.86 6.79 4.28
CA LEU A 312 8.94 5.73 5.29
C LEU A 312 10.33 5.06 5.31
N LEU A 313 10.94 4.82 4.14
CA LEU A 313 12.28 4.25 4.04
C LEU A 313 13.34 5.19 4.61
N HIS A 314 13.18 6.50 4.41
CA HIS A 314 14.08 7.51 4.97
C HIS A 314 14.02 7.50 6.50
N LEU A 315 12.81 7.54 7.08
CA LEU A 315 12.58 7.48 8.52
C LEU A 315 13.12 6.17 9.12
N ALA A 316 12.78 5.03 8.51
CA ALA A 316 13.23 3.71 8.93
C ALA A 316 14.76 3.57 8.93
N HIS A 317 15.42 4.06 7.87
CA HIS A 317 16.87 4.06 7.78
C HIS A 317 17.49 4.90 8.90
N GLN A 318 16.94 6.08 9.18
CA GLN A 318 17.43 6.97 10.23
C GLN A 318 17.29 6.35 11.64
N ALA A 319 16.14 5.73 11.93
CA ALA A 319 15.88 5.02 13.19
C ALA A 319 16.86 3.85 13.41
N THR A 320 17.17 3.09 12.36
CA THR A 320 18.08 1.95 12.46
C THR A 320 19.54 2.37 12.65
N ASN A 321 19.98 3.47 12.03
CA ASN A 321 21.33 4.00 12.19
C ASN A 321 21.58 4.57 13.60
N GLY A 322 20.57 5.19 14.22
CA GLY A 322 20.65 5.65 15.62
C GLY A 322 20.90 4.51 16.62
N THR A 323 20.60 3.27 16.24
CA THR A 323 20.69 2.07 17.09
C THR A 323 22.02 1.29 16.91
N ILE A 324 22.90 1.71 16.00
CA ILE A 324 24.18 1.04 15.71
C ILE A 324 25.36 1.92 16.17
N PRO A 325 26.01 1.61 17.31
CA PRO A 325 27.04 2.49 17.90
C PRO A 325 28.40 2.53 17.18
N GLN A 326 28.60 1.84 16.04
CA GLN A 326 29.95 1.50 15.55
C GLN A 326 30.28 1.86 14.10
N LEU A 327 29.48 2.65 13.38
CA LEU A 327 29.91 3.13 12.06
C LEU A 327 30.46 4.56 12.16
N PRO A 328 31.78 4.77 11.95
CA PRO A 328 32.31 6.12 11.83
C PRO A 328 31.97 6.65 10.44
N THR A 329 30.89 7.44 10.31
CA THR A 329 30.76 8.53 9.33
C THR A 329 29.42 9.28 9.47
N SER A 330 29.50 10.52 9.96
CA SER A 330 28.93 11.72 9.34
C SER A 330 27.48 11.74 8.82
N ASN A 331 26.49 11.15 9.50
CA ASN A 331 25.09 11.54 9.29
C ASN A 331 24.49 12.01 10.61
N SER A 332 24.76 13.25 11.01
CA SER A 332 24.03 13.90 12.10
C SER A 332 22.54 13.95 11.74
N PHE A 333 21.67 13.78 12.74
CA PHE A 333 20.24 14.00 12.56
C PHE A 333 20.00 15.40 12.00
N GLN A 334 19.20 15.52 10.93
CA GLN A 334 18.85 16.80 10.31
C GLN A 334 17.36 17.08 10.54
N LEU A 335 17.06 18.01 11.44
CA LEU A 335 15.69 18.36 11.81
C LEU A 335 14.83 18.77 10.61
N GLN A 336 15.36 19.62 9.72
CA GLN A 336 14.64 20.08 8.54
C GLN A 336 14.28 18.93 7.60
N LEU A 337 15.25 18.07 7.30
CA LEU A 337 15.02 16.89 6.46
C LEU A 337 13.97 15.96 7.07
N PHE A 338 13.99 15.77 8.40
CA PHE A 338 12.99 14.97 9.11
C PHE A 338 11.58 15.57 8.98
N ILE A 339 11.42 16.88 9.24
CA ILE A 339 10.15 17.59 9.10
C ILE A 339 9.63 17.48 7.66
N THR A 340 10.46 17.80 6.67
CA THR A 340 10.09 17.73 5.26
C THR A 340 9.73 16.31 4.83
N THR A 341 10.42 15.30 5.35
CA THR A 341 10.09 13.89 5.09
C THR A 341 8.69 13.53 5.58
N ILE A 342 8.30 13.97 6.77
CA ILE A 342 6.95 13.73 7.30
C ILE A 342 5.89 14.48 6.49
N GLN A 343 6.15 15.74 6.12
CA GLN A 343 5.22 16.52 5.30
C GLN A 343 4.99 15.91 3.92
N ASN A 344 6.07 15.43 3.28
CA ASN A 344 6.03 14.78 1.98
C ASN A 344 5.26 13.44 2.01
N PHE A 345 5.16 12.79 3.17
CA PHE A 345 4.35 11.59 3.32
C PHE A 345 2.85 11.91 3.24
N ASP A 346 2.38 12.98 3.88
CA ASP A 346 0.94 13.30 3.93
C ASP A 346 0.44 14.04 2.68
N MET A 347 1.33 14.72 1.93
CA MET A 347 1.00 15.53 0.74
C MET A 347 1.82 15.12 -0.50
N PRO A 348 1.54 13.95 -1.11
CA PRO A 348 2.24 13.49 -2.32
C PRO A 348 2.00 14.45 -3.49
N GLY A 349 3.06 14.80 -4.25
CA GLY A 349 2.92 15.60 -5.48
C GLY A 349 2.64 17.09 -5.30
N SER A 350 2.33 17.56 -4.10
CA SER A 350 2.35 19.00 -3.80
C SER A 350 3.80 19.40 -3.56
N THR A 351 4.48 19.87 -4.61
CA THR A 351 5.56 20.84 -4.35
C THR A 351 4.92 21.88 -3.46
N PHE A 352 5.51 22.17 -2.30
CA PHE A 352 5.08 23.26 -1.43
C PHE A 352 5.13 24.55 -2.24
N ARG A 353 4.09 24.80 -3.05
CA ARG A 353 3.85 26.06 -3.71
C ARG A 353 3.45 26.91 -2.53
N ILE A 354 4.41 27.69 -2.08
CA ILE A 354 4.16 28.94 -1.40
C ILE A 354 3.16 29.66 -2.30
N THR A 355 1.88 29.44 -2.04
CA THR A 355 0.86 30.35 -2.51
C THR A 355 1.19 31.61 -1.73
N ASN A 356 1.85 32.55 -2.41
CA ASN A 356 1.73 33.96 -2.10
C ASN A 356 0.26 34.34 -2.33
N ASP A 357 -0.63 33.73 -1.56
CA ASP A 357 -1.97 34.24 -1.39
C ASP A 357 -1.78 35.37 -0.39
N GLN A 358 -2.02 36.59 -0.85
CA GLN A 358 -2.00 37.76 -0.01
C GLN A 358 -3.11 37.54 1.03
N SER A 359 -2.73 37.00 2.19
CA SER A 359 -3.65 36.80 3.31
C SER A 359 -4.23 38.16 3.65
N ASN A 360 -5.54 38.32 3.45
CA ASN A 360 -6.24 39.51 3.92
C ASN A 360 -6.06 39.59 5.44
N ASP A 361 -5.80 40.79 5.99
CA ASP A 361 -5.69 41.02 7.44
C ASP A 361 -6.85 40.42 8.25
N SER A 362 -8.02 40.22 7.62
CA SER A 362 -9.20 39.57 8.19
C SER A 362 -8.97 38.09 8.57
N ASP A 363 -8.20 37.33 7.80
CA ASP A 363 -7.95 35.90 8.07
C ASP A 363 -6.96 35.73 9.22
N THR A 364 -5.94 36.58 9.28
CA THR A 364 -4.96 36.62 10.37
C THR A 364 -5.62 36.97 11.71
N ILE A 365 -6.53 37.95 11.72
CA ILE A 365 -7.30 38.33 12.93
C ILE A 365 -8.19 37.17 13.40
N SER A 366 -8.82 36.44 12.48
CA SER A 366 -9.65 35.27 12.80
C SER A 366 -8.83 34.13 13.43
N ILE A 367 -7.67 33.82 12.85
CA ILE A 367 -6.74 32.79 13.36
C ILE A 367 -6.23 33.17 14.75
N ILE A 368 -5.86 34.44 14.97
CA ILE A 368 -5.40 34.93 16.27
C ILE A 368 -6.53 34.87 17.31
N ALA A 369 -7.76 35.23 16.94
CA ALA A 369 -8.91 35.12 17.83
C ALA A 369 -9.18 33.67 18.23
N GLN A 370 -9.09 32.73 17.28
CA GLN A 370 -9.23 31.30 17.54
C GLN A 370 -8.12 30.77 18.45
N ALA A 371 -6.86 31.12 18.18
CA ALA A 371 -5.72 30.72 19.02
C ALA A 371 -5.84 31.26 20.44
N THR A 372 -6.30 32.51 20.57
CA THR A 372 -6.56 33.13 21.88
C THR A 372 -7.69 32.43 22.63
N GLU A 373 -8.73 31.97 21.93
CA GLU A 373 -9.84 31.22 22.54
C GLU A 373 -9.37 29.86 23.06
N VAL A 374 -8.61 29.10 22.25
CA VAL A 374 -8.02 27.81 22.64
C VAL A 374 -7.14 27.96 23.88
N LEU A 375 -6.38 29.04 24.00
CA LEU A 375 -5.55 29.31 25.18
C LEU A 375 -6.35 29.74 26.41
N LYS A 376 -7.53 30.33 26.22
CA LYS A 376 -8.42 30.77 27.31
C LYS A 376 -9.31 29.65 27.84
N THR A 377 -9.65 28.65 27.03
CA THR A 377 -10.48 27.53 27.47
C THR A 377 -9.73 26.68 28.49
N PRO A 378 -10.19 26.62 29.76
CA PRO A 378 -9.56 25.76 30.75
C PRO A 378 -9.76 24.29 30.39
N ASN A 379 -8.73 23.49 30.70
CA ASN A 379 -8.65 22.07 30.37
C ASN A 379 -9.88 21.31 30.92
N LEU A 380 -10.81 20.91 30.04
CA LEU A 380 -12.06 20.21 30.41
C LEU A 380 -11.83 18.83 31.06
N SER A 381 -10.57 18.37 31.10
CA SER A 381 -10.17 17.08 31.64
C SER A 381 -10.08 17.00 33.18
N GLU A 382 -10.16 18.13 33.91
CA GLU A 382 -10.03 18.12 35.39
C GLU A 382 -11.28 17.66 36.16
N THR A 383 -12.44 17.48 35.52
CA THR A 383 -13.72 17.25 36.24
C THR A 383 -14.12 15.78 36.45
N ARG A 384 -13.30 14.79 36.07
CA ARG A 384 -13.55 13.37 36.37
C ARG A 384 -12.43 12.76 37.20
N SER A 385 -12.80 12.19 38.35
CA SER A 385 -11.96 11.40 39.26
C SER A 385 -10.86 10.59 38.54
N PHE A 386 -9.60 10.99 38.76
CA PHE A 386 -8.39 10.50 38.08
C PHE A 386 -7.96 9.06 38.41
N SER A 387 -8.64 8.37 39.33
CA SER A 387 -8.23 7.04 39.79
C SER A 387 -8.33 5.94 38.71
N THR A 388 -9.06 6.17 37.61
CA THR A 388 -9.28 5.20 36.53
C THR A 388 -8.87 5.70 35.13
N ALA A 389 -8.07 6.76 35.02
CA ALA A 389 -7.65 7.29 33.72
C ALA A 389 -6.51 6.44 33.11
N SER A 390 -6.62 6.16 31.81
CA SER A 390 -5.59 5.50 31.00
C SER A 390 -4.28 6.28 31.00
N THR A 391 -3.16 5.60 30.73
CA THR A 391 -1.83 6.21 30.69
C THR A 391 -1.76 7.35 29.66
N GLY A 392 -2.37 7.19 28.49
CA GLY A 392 -2.41 8.23 27.45
C GLY A 392 -3.12 9.50 27.91
N ARG A 393 -4.28 9.38 28.57
CA ARG A 393 -4.99 10.55 29.13
C ARG A 393 -4.20 11.30 30.20
N LYS A 394 -3.42 10.59 31.03
CA LYS A 394 -2.52 11.24 32.00
C LYS A 394 -1.42 12.04 31.30
N ILE A 395 -0.78 11.46 30.28
CA ILE A 395 0.23 12.14 29.46
C ILE A 395 -0.37 13.39 28.80
N LEU A 396 -1.54 13.26 28.17
CA LEU A 396 -2.26 14.38 27.55
C LEU A 396 -2.50 15.53 28.55
N SER A 397 -3.00 15.22 29.75
CA SER A 397 -3.29 16.27 30.76
C SER A 397 -2.04 17.06 31.17
N VAL A 398 -0.90 16.38 31.38
CA VAL A 398 0.37 17.02 31.73
C VAL A 398 0.87 17.89 30.57
N LEU A 399 0.76 17.38 29.35
CA LEU A 399 1.21 18.07 28.15
C LEU A 399 0.37 19.32 27.86
N LEU A 400 -0.97 19.20 27.93
CA LEU A 400 -1.88 20.33 27.75
C LEU A 400 -1.63 21.41 28.80
N ASN A 401 -1.50 21.04 30.08
CA ASN A 401 -1.20 22.00 31.14
C ASN A 401 0.11 22.76 30.87
N ARG A 402 1.15 22.07 30.39
CA ARG A 402 2.40 22.72 29.97
C ARG A 402 2.16 23.68 28.81
N LEU A 403 1.50 23.25 27.73
CA LEU A 403 1.25 24.08 26.54
C LEU A 403 0.41 25.32 26.84
N HIS A 404 -0.61 25.24 27.71
CA HIS A 404 -1.39 26.41 28.12
C HIS A 404 -0.56 27.43 28.90
N THR A 405 0.40 26.99 29.72
CA THR A 405 1.30 27.89 30.46
C THR A 405 2.48 28.40 29.63
N LEU A 406 2.78 27.75 28.50
CA LEU A 406 3.98 27.98 27.72
C LEU A 406 4.10 29.41 27.17
N PRO A 407 3.07 30.07 26.63
CA PRO A 407 3.18 31.45 26.16
C PRO A 407 3.64 32.44 27.25
N PHE A 408 3.20 32.22 28.50
CA PHE A 408 3.64 33.01 29.65
C PHE A 408 5.12 32.78 29.95
N LEU A 409 5.54 31.51 30.02
CA LEU A 409 6.94 31.13 30.27
C LEU A 409 7.87 31.62 29.15
N MET A 410 7.42 31.59 27.90
CA MET A 410 8.13 32.15 26.76
C MET A 410 8.29 33.67 26.88
N THR A 411 7.25 34.39 27.33
CA THR A 411 7.35 35.84 27.56
C THR A 411 8.35 36.18 28.68
N GLU A 412 8.43 35.34 29.71
CA GLU A 412 9.41 35.49 30.78
C GLU A 412 10.85 35.20 30.29
N ALA A 413 11.03 34.14 29.50
CA ALA A 413 12.33 33.70 29.01
C ALA A 413 12.91 34.57 27.88
N PHE A 414 12.08 34.98 26.91
CA PHE A 414 12.50 35.79 25.76
C PHE A 414 12.37 37.29 26.02
N GLY A 415 11.72 37.69 27.10
CA GLY A 415 11.41 39.07 27.42
C GLY A 415 10.17 39.59 26.68
N ARG A 416 9.84 40.87 26.92
CA ARG A 416 8.67 41.48 26.29
C ARG A 416 8.88 41.63 24.77
N PRO A 417 7.89 41.24 23.94
CA PRO A 417 7.96 41.41 22.51
C PRO A 417 8.22 42.86 22.14
N LYS A 418 9.16 43.08 21.22
CA LYS A 418 9.28 44.38 20.55
C LYS A 418 8.25 44.45 19.43
N VAL A 419 7.92 45.66 18.99
CA VAL A 419 6.95 45.89 17.90
C VAL A 419 7.41 45.22 16.60
N GLU A 420 8.73 45.15 16.39
CA GLU A 420 9.38 44.49 15.24
C GLU A 420 9.24 42.96 15.23
N ASP A 421 9.03 42.32 16.40
CA ASP A 421 8.94 40.86 16.56
C ASP A 421 7.48 40.37 16.69
N LEU A 422 6.50 41.26 16.48
CA LEU A 422 5.10 40.95 16.74
C LEU A 422 4.58 39.80 15.85
N ALA A 423 5.04 39.70 14.61
CA ALA A 423 4.70 38.61 13.70
C ALA A 423 5.18 37.26 14.25
N ASP A 424 6.46 37.15 14.63
CA ASP A 424 7.06 35.95 15.22
C ASP A 424 6.31 35.49 16.48
N VAL A 425 5.87 36.43 17.32
CA VAL A 425 5.09 36.13 18.53
C VAL A 425 3.69 35.64 18.18
N LEU A 426 3.00 36.27 17.23
CA LEU A 426 1.66 35.85 16.80
C LEU A 426 1.67 34.46 16.15
N ASP A 427 2.66 34.18 15.30
CA ASP A 427 2.85 32.85 14.70
C ASP A 427 3.22 31.81 15.75
N THR A 428 4.03 32.16 16.75
CA THR A 428 4.35 31.26 17.87
C THR A 428 3.10 30.93 18.68
N VAL A 429 2.27 31.92 19.04
CA VAL A 429 1.02 31.70 19.77
C VAL A 429 0.04 30.84 18.96
N SER A 430 -0.05 31.08 17.65
CA SER A 430 -0.86 30.28 16.74
C SER A 430 -0.35 28.84 16.65
N ALA A 431 0.97 28.64 16.60
CA ALA A 431 1.60 27.32 16.61
C ALA A 431 1.36 26.56 17.92
N VAL A 432 1.34 27.23 19.08
CA VAL A 432 0.96 26.64 20.37
C VAL A 432 -0.49 26.15 20.34
N ALA A 433 -1.43 27.00 19.91
CA ALA A 433 -2.84 26.62 19.83
C ALA A 433 -3.07 25.45 18.87
N ALA A 434 -2.41 25.47 17.70
CA ALA A 434 -2.43 24.36 16.76
C ALA A 434 -1.86 23.07 17.38
N LEU A 435 -0.81 23.17 18.21
CA LEU A 435 -0.23 22.01 18.88
C LEU A 435 -1.17 21.42 19.92
N ILE A 436 -1.86 22.26 20.71
CA ILE A 436 -2.89 21.84 21.68
C ILE A 436 -3.96 20.99 20.99
N GLU A 437 -4.54 21.48 19.89
CA GLU A 437 -5.55 20.74 19.13
C GLU A 437 -5.01 19.41 18.57
N CYS A 438 -3.74 19.40 18.12
CA CYS A 438 -3.09 18.19 17.61
C CYS A 438 -2.81 17.16 18.70
N CYS A 439 -2.63 17.59 19.95
CA CYS A 439 -2.54 16.70 21.10
C CYS A 439 -3.89 16.05 21.38
N GLU A 440 -4.98 16.81 21.42
CA GLU A 440 -6.30 16.22 21.61
C GLU A 440 -6.64 15.17 20.55
N ILE A 441 -6.28 15.43 19.28
CA ILE A 441 -6.42 14.45 18.18
C ILE A 441 -5.57 13.20 18.43
N SER A 442 -4.30 13.36 18.82
CA SER A 442 -3.36 12.23 19.03
C SER A 442 -3.81 11.26 20.13
N PHE A 443 -4.58 11.76 21.10
CA PHE A 443 -5.02 11.01 22.28
C PHE A 443 -6.53 10.70 22.28
N ALA A 444 -7.26 11.03 21.21
CA ALA A 444 -8.71 10.89 21.12
C ALA A 444 -9.21 9.42 21.22
N SER A 445 -8.41 8.47 20.72
CA SER A 445 -8.80 7.06 20.59
C SER A 445 -8.43 6.18 21.80
N ASP A 446 -8.01 6.76 22.93
CA ASP A 446 -7.62 6.02 24.15
C ASP A 446 -8.87 5.57 24.96
N VAL A 447 -9.72 4.78 24.29
CA VAL A 447 -10.91 4.13 24.84
C VAL A 447 -10.56 2.70 25.20
N GLU A 448 -10.80 2.30 26.46
CA GLU A 448 -10.56 0.91 26.87
C GLU A 448 -11.47 -0.06 26.10
N PRO A 449 -10.92 -1.12 25.48
CA PRO A 449 -11.70 -2.05 24.70
C PRO A 449 -12.60 -2.90 25.60
N ALA A 450 -13.88 -3.02 25.23
CA ALA A 450 -14.87 -3.81 25.98
C ALA A 450 -14.67 -5.32 25.79
N THR A 451 -14.04 -5.76 24.69
CA THR A 451 -13.78 -7.18 24.36
C THR A 451 -12.45 -7.37 23.60
N ASN A 452 -11.98 -8.62 23.49
CA ASN A 452 -10.74 -8.99 22.78
C ASN A 452 -10.79 -8.83 21.24
N HIS A 453 -11.96 -8.62 20.63
CA HIS A 453 -12.04 -8.30 19.19
C HIS A 453 -11.99 -6.78 18.97
N ASP A 454 -12.39 -6.01 19.99
CA ASP A 454 -12.28 -4.55 19.98
C ASP A 454 -10.83 -4.08 20.15
N THR A 455 -9.93 -4.92 20.69
CA THR A 455 -8.52 -4.54 20.94
C THR A 455 -7.73 -4.25 19.67
N ASP A 456 -7.92 -5.00 18.57
CA ASP A 456 -7.17 -4.75 17.33
C ASP A 456 -7.68 -3.51 16.59
N LEU A 457 -9.00 -3.29 16.59
CA LEU A 457 -9.60 -2.10 16.02
C LEU A 457 -9.25 -0.85 16.84
N ALA A 458 -9.31 -0.94 18.17
CA ALA A 458 -8.89 0.13 19.06
C ALA A 458 -7.40 0.46 18.86
N ARG A 459 -6.53 -0.55 18.79
CA ARG A 459 -5.09 -0.36 18.53
C ARG A 459 -4.84 0.34 17.20
N ALA A 460 -5.54 -0.07 16.13
CA ALA A 460 -5.44 0.59 14.83
C ALA A 460 -5.90 2.06 14.88
N ALA A 461 -6.99 2.35 15.59
CA ALA A 461 -7.48 3.71 15.79
C ALA A 461 -6.52 4.57 16.64
N THR A 462 -5.85 3.99 17.64
CA THR A 462 -4.82 4.67 18.42
C THR A 462 -3.58 4.99 17.58
N LEU A 463 -3.10 4.02 16.78
CA LEU A 463 -2.00 4.23 15.83
C LEU A 463 -2.34 5.37 14.86
N GLU A 464 -3.53 5.33 14.25
CA GLU A 464 -3.96 6.36 13.29
C GLU A 464 -4.05 7.74 13.94
N ALA A 465 -4.66 7.83 15.13
CA ALA A 465 -4.79 9.09 15.86
C ALA A 465 -3.42 9.68 16.21
N ALA A 466 -2.50 8.87 16.75
CA ALA A 466 -1.16 9.31 17.14
C ALA A 466 -0.34 9.80 15.93
N TRP A 467 -0.37 9.08 14.80
CA TRP A 467 0.24 9.55 13.56
C TRP A 467 -0.39 10.86 13.11
N HIS A 468 -1.72 10.91 13.03
CA HIS A 468 -2.42 12.05 12.46
C HIS A 468 -2.20 13.33 13.26
N GLY A 469 -2.31 13.29 14.59
CA GLY A 469 -2.09 14.49 15.38
C GLY A 469 -0.64 14.98 15.28
N MET A 470 0.34 14.06 15.25
CA MET A 470 1.75 14.40 15.03
C MET A 470 1.99 15.11 13.68
N THR A 471 1.47 14.56 12.57
CA THR A 471 1.71 15.14 11.24
C THR A 471 0.87 16.38 10.96
N ARG A 472 -0.36 16.44 11.49
CA ARG A 472 -1.28 17.56 11.28
C ARG A 472 -0.70 18.89 11.76
N TRP A 473 0.07 18.90 12.85
CA TRP A 473 0.70 20.14 13.34
C TRP A 473 1.60 20.79 12.27
N LEU A 474 2.40 19.98 11.56
CA LEU A 474 3.29 20.46 10.51
C LEU A 474 2.56 21.04 9.29
N THR A 475 1.28 20.70 9.11
CA THR A 475 0.42 21.24 8.06
C THR A 475 -0.37 22.48 8.50
N LYS A 476 -0.49 22.73 9.81
CA LYS A 476 -1.25 23.85 10.39
C LYS A 476 -0.42 25.11 10.66
N ILE A 477 0.88 24.95 10.88
CA ILE A 477 1.77 26.10 11.12
C ILE A 477 1.95 26.93 9.85
N SER A 478 2.09 28.25 10.01
CA SER A 478 2.18 29.19 8.89
C SER A 478 3.50 29.04 8.11
N PRO A 479 3.56 29.49 6.84
CA PRO A 479 4.81 29.52 6.07
C PRO A 479 5.90 30.35 6.75
N HIS A 480 5.51 31.45 7.43
CA HIS A 480 6.44 32.26 8.20
C HIS A 480 7.02 31.48 9.39
N PHE A 481 6.19 30.73 10.11
CA PHE A 481 6.68 29.87 11.19
C PHE A 481 7.61 28.75 10.70
N HIS A 482 7.34 28.17 9.52
CA HIS A 482 8.28 27.22 8.86
C HIS A 482 9.64 27.85 8.58
N ASP A 483 9.66 29.09 8.10
CA ASP A 483 10.90 29.86 7.92
C ASP A 483 11.61 30.14 9.25
N MET A 484 10.86 30.42 10.33
CA MET A 484 11.43 30.54 11.68
C MET A 484 12.11 29.23 12.15
N ILE A 485 11.52 28.06 11.88
CA ILE A 485 12.15 26.76 12.17
C ILE A 485 13.44 26.62 11.34
N SER A 486 13.41 26.96 10.05
CA SER A 486 14.57 26.89 9.14
C SER A 486 15.73 27.81 9.57
N ARG A 487 15.40 28.96 10.17
CA ARG A 487 16.36 29.91 10.74
C ARG A 487 16.79 29.58 12.17
N ASN A 488 16.37 28.44 12.72
CA ASN A 488 16.66 28.03 14.10
C ASN A 488 16.23 29.09 15.14
N HIS A 489 15.09 29.75 14.90
CA HIS A 489 14.58 30.78 15.80
C HIS A 489 14.24 30.16 17.17
N PRO A 490 14.69 30.72 18.31
CA PRO A 490 14.53 30.10 19.63
C PRO A 490 13.09 29.76 20.01
N SER A 491 12.13 30.64 19.70
CA SER A 491 10.70 30.39 19.94
C SER A 491 10.18 29.20 19.11
N ALA A 492 10.61 29.09 17.85
CA ALA A 492 10.20 28.00 16.97
C ALA A 492 10.83 26.68 17.40
N LEU A 493 12.11 26.67 17.77
CA LEU A 493 12.79 25.50 18.32
C LEU A 493 12.15 25.01 19.64
N THR A 494 11.69 25.93 20.48
CA THR A 494 10.92 25.59 21.69
C THR A 494 9.64 24.85 21.33
N MET A 495 8.94 25.26 20.27
CA MET A 495 7.73 24.56 19.80
C MET A 495 8.05 23.20 19.19
N VAL A 496 9.13 23.09 18.41
CA VAL A 496 9.60 21.81 17.87
C VAL A 496 9.93 20.83 18.99
N ALA A 497 10.55 21.29 20.08
CA ALA A 497 10.80 20.45 21.25
C ALA A 497 9.50 19.92 21.91
N HIS A 498 8.46 20.75 21.98
CA HIS A 498 7.15 20.30 22.48
C HIS A 498 6.44 19.38 21.48
N TRP A 499 6.57 19.62 20.17
CA TRP A 499 6.09 18.71 19.13
C TRP A 499 6.80 17.35 19.18
N ALA A 500 8.07 17.29 19.59
CA ALA A 500 8.78 16.03 19.79
C ALA A 500 8.10 15.09 20.80
N LEU A 501 7.26 15.60 21.70
CA LEU A 501 6.41 14.79 22.58
C LEU A 501 5.34 14.00 21.82
N LEU A 502 4.80 14.57 20.73
CA LEU A 502 3.89 13.84 19.84
C LEU A 502 4.65 12.80 19.01
N VAL A 503 5.91 13.07 18.66
CA VAL A 503 6.79 12.09 18.01
C VAL A 503 7.08 10.91 18.93
N ASP A 504 7.43 11.17 20.20
CA ASP A 504 7.63 10.14 21.24
C ASP A 504 6.33 9.35 21.49
N TRP A 505 5.18 10.02 21.55
CA TRP A 505 3.90 9.34 21.67
C TRP A 505 3.59 8.43 20.48
N ALA A 506 3.81 8.89 19.25
CA ALA A 506 3.62 8.10 18.05
C ALA A 506 4.56 6.88 18.01
N GLU A 507 5.82 7.04 18.42
CA GLU A 507 6.76 5.94 18.61
C GLU A 507 6.21 4.90 19.60
N ARG A 508 5.77 5.32 20.80
CA ARG A 508 5.21 4.46 21.85
C ARG A 508 3.94 3.72 21.43
N CYS A 509 3.14 4.32 20.55
CA CYS A 509 1.95 3.69 19.97
C CYS A 509 2.29 2.55 18.98
N GLY A 510 3.53 2.51 18.47
CA GLY A 510 4.04 1.43 17.63
C GLY A 510 4.59 1.85 16.26
N HIS A 511 4.78 3.14 16.00
CA HIS A 511 5.46 3.62 14.78
C HIS A 511 6.97 3.43 14.88
N TRP A 512 7.40 2.19 14.68
CA TRP A 512 8.78 1.73 14.81
C TRP A 512 9.81 2.57 14.03
N PHE A 513 9.42 3.11 12.87
CA PHE A 513 10.31 3.91 12.02
C PHE A 513 10.57 5.32 12.59
N LEU A 514 9.95 5.69 13.71
CA LEU A 514 10.25 6.89 14.49
C LEU A 514 11.23 6.61 15.64
N SER A 515 11.79 5.39 15.73
CA SER A 515 12.54 5.00 16.92
C SER A 515 13.72 5.92 17.22
N GLY A 516 13.73 6.51 18.42
CA GLY A 516 14.76 7.46 18.86
C GLY A 516 14.73 8.83 18.15
N ALA A 517 13.69 9.11 17.35
CA ALA A 517 13.56 10.38 16.64
C ALA A 517 13.31 11.54 17.60
N ALA A 518 12.45 11.36 18.60
CA ALA A 518 12.17 12.39 19.61
C ALA A 518 13.44 12.82 20.35
N ASP A 519 14.25 11.87 20.80
CA ASP A 519 15.55 12.15 21.43
C ASP A 519 16.52 12.87 20.50
N SER A 520 16.52 12.50 19.22
CA SER A 520 17.37 13.11 18.20
C SER A 520 16.96 14.56 17.93
N ILE A 521 15.65 14.83 17.82
CA ILE A 521 15.09 16.18 17.73
C ILE A 521 15.50 17.02 18.95
N MET A 522 15.35 16.47 20.15
CA MET A 522 15.69 17.18 21.38
C MET A 522 17.18 17.48 21.50
N LYS A 523 18.05 16.55 21.07
CA LYS A 523 19.50 16.79 21.01
C LYS A 523 19.85 17.91 20.03
N GLU A 524 19.23 17.92 18.85
CA GLU A 524 19.44 18.94 17.83
C GLU A 524 18.96 20.32 18.31
N VAL A 525 17.73 20.40 18.85
CA VAL A 525 17.18 21.64 19.43
C VAL A 525 18.09 22.19 20.53
N ARG A 526 18.53 21.36 21.49
CA ARG A 526 19.45 21.79 22.55
C ARG A 526 20.82 22.24 22.02
N GLY A 527 21.28 21.66 20.91
CA GLY A 527 22.52 22.04 20.25
C GLY A 527 22.44 23.41 19.59
N GLN A 528 21.26 23.77 19.08
CA GLN A 528 21.02 25.04 18.37
C GLN A 528 20.63 26.19 19.30
N LEU A 529 20.02 25.91 20.45
CA LEU A 529 19.76 26.92 21.47
C LEU A 529 21.07 27.45 22.07
N ARG A 530 21.19 28.77 22.16
CA ARG A 530 22.38 29.44 22.73
C ARG A 530 22.66 28.93 24.14
N ARG A 531 23.94 28.82 24.50
CA ARG A 531 24.37 28.31 25.81
C ARG A 531 24.10 29.29 26.95
N GLU A 532 23.96 30.57 26.64
CA GLU A 532 23.84 31.66 27.62
C GLU A 532 22.39 31.91 28.06
N ASP A 533 21.40 31.38 27.33
CA ASP A 533 19.98 31.60 27.60
C ASP A 533 19.38 30.48 28.46
N GLU A 534 19.81 30.40 29.73
CA GLU A 534 19.39 29.34 30.67
C GLU A 534 17.87 29.28 30.86
N ALA A 535 17.20 30.42 30.90
CA ALA A 535 15.74 30.50 30.95
C ALA A 535 15.05 29.83 29.75
N VAL A 536 15.64 29.97 28.55
CA VAL A 536 15.11 29.35 27.31
C VAL A 536 15.36 27.85 27.30
N ARG A 537 16.53 27.40 27.79
CA ARG A 537 16.83 25.96 27.90
C ARG A 537 15.89 25.26 28.87
N ASN A 538 15.52 25.92 29.97
CA ASN A 538 14.55 25.40 30.95
C ASN A 538 13.15 25.15 30.36
N LEU A 539 12.79 25.81 29.24
CA LEU A 539 11.53 25.52 28.53
C LEU A 539 11.55 24.17 27.81
N VAL A 540 12.74 23.65 27.52
CA VAL A 540 12.97 22.43 26.72
C VAL A 540 13.50 21.28 27.57
N ASP A 541 14.23 21.60 28.63
CA ASP A 541 14.83 20.59 29.49
C ASP A 541 13.77 19.84 30.31
N GLY A 542 13.98 18.53 30.44
CA GLY A 542 13.06 17.64 31.15
C GLY A 542 11.73 17.31 30.43
N LEU A 543 11.59 17.60 29.12
CA LEU A 543 10.40 17.23 28.36
C LEU A 543 10.26 15.72 28.11
N LEU A 544 11.36 15.01 27.85
CA LEU A 544 11.36 13.55 27.57
C LEU A 544 11.86 12.69 28.76
N SER A 545 12.09 13.30 29.93
CA SER A 545 12.67 12.64 31.12
C SER A 545 11.64 12.02 32.05
#